data_AF-A0AAX3BFQ3-F1
#
_entry.id   AF-A0AAX3BFQ3-F1
#
_cell.length_a   1.000
_cell.length_b   1.000
_cell.length_c   1.000
_cell.angle_alpha   90.00
_cell.angle_beta   90.00
_cell.angle_gamma   90.00
#
_symmetry.space_group_name_H-M   'P 1'
#
loop_
_entity.id
_entity.type
_entity.pdbx_description
1 polymer ?
#
loop_
_entity_poly.entity_id
_entity_poly.type
_entity_poly.pdbx_seq_one_letter_code
_entity_poly.pdbx_strand_id
1 'polypeptide(L)' 'MGIDIKKLLAFDGNKYEACVAIMKYARYLSQKHENSLEIPVSKHRKEKVTVVAINDFLNGVFSYEVEPGPQKDER' A
#
# COMPACT_ATOMS: atom_id res chain seq x y z
N MET A 1 6.26 10.23 -10.96
CA MET A 1 6.93 9.78 -9.73
C MET A 1 6.85 8.26 -9.80
N GLY A 2 8.00 7.62 -10.03
CA GLY A 2 8.06 6.16 -10.06
C GLY A 2 7.97 5.57 -8.66
N ILE A 3 7.86 4.26 -8.58
CA ILE A 3 7.99 3.52 -7.33
C ILE A 3 9.46 3.52 -6.93
N ASP A 4 9.77 3.79 -5.66
CA ASP A 4 11.13 3.62 -5.13
C ASP A 4 11.44 2.12 -5.00
N ILE A 5 12.06 1.57 -6.04
CA ILE A 5 12.41 0.15 -6.12
C ILE A 5 13.36 -0.25 -4.98
N LYS A 6 14.26 0.65 -4.52
CA LYS A 6 15.20 0.30 -3.45
C LYS A 6 14.46 0.05 -2.14
N LYS A 7 13.51 0.92 -1.79
CA LYS A 7 12.66 0.73 -0.61
C LYS A 7 11.78 -0.52 -0.73
N LEU A 8 11.23 -0.77 -1.92
CA LEU A 8 10.41 -1.96 -2.15
C LEU A 8 11.20 -3.26 -2.00
N LEU A 9 12.44 -3.29 -2.50
CA LEU A 9 13.32 -4.45 -2.40
C LEU A 9 13.87 -4.66 -0.97
N ALA A 10 14.05 -3.58 -0.21
CA ALA A 10 14.47 -3.61 1.19
C ALA A 10 13.34 -3.91 2.19
N PHE A 11 12.13 -4.24 1.71
CA PHE A 11 11.02 -4.59 2.58
C PHE A 11 11.18 -6.01 3.15
N ASP A 12 11.40 -6.08 4.47
CA ASP A 12 11.65 -7.33 5.21
C ASP A 12 10.37 -7.99 5.77
N GLY A 13 9.20 -7.37 5.60
CA GLY A 13 7.92 -7.94 6.05
C GLY A 13 7.33 -8.98 5.09
N ASN A 14 6.15 -9.52 5.44
CA ASN A 14 5.43 -10.45 4.58
C ASN A 14 4.91 -9.73 3.32
N LYS A 15 5.58 -9.98 2.19
CA LYS A 15 5.30 -9.33 0.90
C LYS A 15 3.88 -9.57 0.40
N TYR A 16 3.25 -10.70 0.73
CA TYR A 16 1.90 -11.01 0.32
C TYR A 16 0.86 -10.21 1.11
N GLU A 17 1.04 -10.11 2.43
CA GLU A 17 0.15 -9.31 3.29
C GLU A 17 0.31 -7.83 3.01
N ALA A 18 1.54 -7.36 2.81
CA ALA A 18 1.81 -6.00 2.36
C ALA A 18 1.10 -5.71 1.03
N CYS A 19 1.16 -6.62 0.06
CA CYS A 19 0.43 -6.49 -1.20
C CYS A 19 -1.09 -6.37 -0.98
N VAL A 20 -1.68 -7.22 -0.13
CA VAL A 20 -3.11 -7.15 0.20
C VAL A 20 -3.46 -5.82 0.89
N ALA A 21 -2.62 -5.35 1.81
CA ALA A 21 -2.80 -4.06 2.48
C ALA A 21 -2.76 -2.89 1.48
N ILE A 22 -1.76 -2.88 0.59
CA ILE A 22 -1.63 -1.90 -0.50
C ILE A 22 -2.87 -1.93 -1.41
N MET A 23 -3.38 -3.11 -1.77
CA MET A 23 -4.56 -3.24 -2.62
C MET A 23 -5.83 -2.75 -1.94
N LYS A 24 -6.02 -3.04 -0.65
CA LYS A 24 -7.13 -2.51 0.16
C LYS A 24 -7.06 -0.98 0.24
N TYR A 25 -5.86 -0.43 0.44
CA TYR A 25 -5.64 1.01 0.49
C TYR A 25 -5.88 1.67 -0.87
N ALA A 26 -5.41 1.07 -1.97
CA ALA A 26 -5.68 1.55 -3.33
C ALA A 26 -7.18 1.59 -3.64
N ARG A 27 -7.94 0.57 -3.21
CA ARG A 27 -9.41 0.56 -3.33
C ARG A 27 -10.04 1.70 -2.54
N TYR A 28 -9.59 1.93 -1.30
CA TYR A 28 -10.06 3.03 -0.47
C TYR A 28 -9.82 4.39 -1.12
N LEU A 29 -8.61 4.62 -1.64
CA LEU A 29 -8.27 5.84 -2.38
C LEU A 29 -9.18 6.00 -3.60
N SER A 30 -9.36 4.94 -4.38
CA SER A 30 -10.23 4.98 -5.57
C SER A 30 -11.67 5.36 -5.20
N GLN A 31 -12.23 4.77 -4.15
CA GLN A 31 -13.59 5.09 -3.69
C GLN A 31 -13.76 6.55 -3.25
N LYS A 32 -12.75 7.14 -2.60
CA LYS A 32 -12.74 8.58 -2.28
C LYS A 32 -12.71 9.48 -3.50
N HIS A 33 -12.26 8.96 -4.63
CA HIS A 33 -12.15 9.66 -5.90
C HIS A 33 -13.13 9.08 -6.93
N GLU A 34 -14.38 8.81 -6.53
CA GLU A 34 -15.48 8.38 -7.41
C GLU A 34 -15.17 7.10 -8.21
N ASN A 35 -14.42 6.18 -7.61
CA ASN A 35 -13.92 4.94 -8.23
C ASN A 35 -12.98 5.17 -9.43
N SER A 36 -12.27 6.31 -9.46
CA SER A 36 -11.26 6.58 -10.47
C SER A 36 -10.02 5.69 -10.32
N LEU A 37 -9.43 5.30 -11.45
CA LEU A 37 -8.14 4.59 -11.52
C LEU A 37 -6.94 5.54 -11.39
N GLU A 38 -7.17 6.84 -11.59
CA GLU A 38 -6.16 7.89 -11.47
C GLU A 38 -6.67 9.02 -10.56
N ILE A 39 -5.83 9.43 -9.61
CA ILE A 39 -6.19 10.43 -8.61
C ILE A 39 -5.25 11.63 -8.68
N PRO A 40 -5.72 12.85 -8.38
CA PRO A 40 -4.88 14.04 -8.40
C PRO A 40 -3.84 13.99 -7.28
N VAL A 41 -2.57 14.11 -7.63
CA VAL A 41 -1.44 14.21 -6.68
C VAL A 41 -0.86 15.62 -6.61
N SER A 42 -1.25 16.50 -7.55
CA SER A 42 -0.96 17.94 -7.54
C SER A 42 -1.93 18.67 -8.48
N LYS A 43 -1.85 20.00 -8.56
CA LYS A 43 -2.72 20.84 -9.40
C LYS A 43 -2.72 20.44 -10.90
N HIS A 44 -1.62 19.91 -11.41
CA HIS A 44 -1.46 19.59 -12.84
C HIS A 44 -1.09 18.13 -13.10
N ARG A 45 -1.27 17.25 -12.12
CA ARG A 45 -0.81 15.86 -12.24
C ARG A 45 -1.76 14.88 -11.57
N LYS A 46 -2.08 13.83 -12.32
CA LYS A 46 -2.75 12.62 -11.83
C LYS A 46 -1.76 11.47 -11.82
N GLU A 47 -2.02 10.47 -10.99
CA GLU A 47 -1.22 9.26 -10.89
C GLU A 47 -2.12 8.05 -10.68
N LYS A 48 -1.67 6.87 -11.15
CA LYS A 48 -2.42 5.63 -10.92
C LYS A 48 -2.57 5.38 -9.43
N VAL A 49 -3.77 5.02 -9.01
CA VAL A 49 -4.11 4.81 -7.60
C VAL A 49 -3.20 3.77 -6.92
N THR A 50 -2.77 2.75 -7.66
CA THR A 50 -1.84 1.71 -7.20
C THR A 50 -0.43 2.26 -6.96
N VAL A 51 0.04 3.18 -7.81
CA VAL A 51 1.36 3.83 -7.64
C VAL A 51 1.34 4.76 -6.43
N VAL A 52 0.23 5.47 -6.20
CA VAL A 52 0.04 6.28 -4.98
C VAL A 52 0.06 5.38 -3.75
N ALA A 53 -0.73 4.31 -3.74
CA ALA A 53 -0.80 3.39 -2.62
C ALA A 53 0.55 2.74 -2.27
N ILE A 54 1.34 2.33 -3.27
CA ILE A 54 2.68 1.78 -3.04
C ILE A 54 3.60 2.85 -2.43
N ASN A 55 3.59 4.08 -2.95
CA ASN A 55 4.44 5.14 -2.41
C ASN A 55 4.03 5.54 -0.99
N ASP A 56 2.73 5.59 -0.70
CA ASP A 56 2.21 5.88 0.63
C ASP A 56 2.65 4.81 1.64
N PHE A 57 2.61 3.53 1.24
CA PHE A 57 3.14 2.42 2.03
C PHE A 57 4.65 2.58 2.29
N LEU A 58 5.45 2.79 1.23
CA LEU A 58 6.92 2.92 1.33
C LEU A 58 7.37 4.19 2.09
N ASN A 59 6.48 5.16 2.26
CA ASN A 59 6.72 6.39 3.02
C ASN A 59 6.07 6.37 4.41
N GLY A 60 5.44 5.26 4.82
CA GLY A 60 4.86 5.10 6.16
C GLY A 60 3.57 5.89 6.40
N VAL A 61 2.85 6.29 5.34
CA VAL A 61 1.54 6.96 5.45
C VAL A 61 0.50 6.01 6.04
N PHE A 62 0.64 4.71 5.77
CA PHE A 62 -0.11 3.65 6.42
C PHE A 62 0.76 2.41 6.60
N SER A 63 0.40 1.58 7.57
CA SER A 63 0.99 0.27 7.82
C SER A 63 -0.12 -0.78 7.92
N TYR A 64 0.28 -2.06 7.95
CA TYR A 64 -0.60 -3.14 8.37
C TYR A 64 0.03 -3.80 9.59
N GLU A 65 -0.81 -4.21 10.54
CA GLU A 65 -0.41 -5.01 11.67
C GLU A 65 -0.80 -6.46 11.38
N VAL A 66 0.16 -7.36 11.54
CA VAL A 66 -0.12 -8.79 11.57
C VAL A 66 -0.47 -9.08 13.01
N GLU A 67 -1.73 -9.42 13.29
CA GLU A 67 -2.03 -10.08 14.55
C GLU A 67 -1.13 -11.31 14.62
N PRO A 68 -0.30 -11.48 15.65
CA PRO A 68 0.45 -12.70 15.81
C PRO A 68 -0.58 -13.82 15.80
N GLY A 69 -0.54 -14.67 14.76
CA GLY A 69 -1.46 -15.79 14.62
C GLY A 69 -1.43 -16.62 15.91
N PRO A 70 -2.49 -17.39 16.21
CA PRO A 70 -2.55 -18.17 17.44
C PRO A 70 -1.26 -18.96 17.58
N GLN A 71 -0.46 -18.61 18.59
CA GLN A 71 0.71 -19.38 18.98
C GLN A 71 0.22 -20.81 19.07
N LYS A 72 0.77 -21.69 18.23
CA LYS A 72 0.61 -23.11 18.45
C LYS A 72 1.22 -23.37 19.82
N ASP A 73 0.36 -23.51 20.83
CA ASP A 73 0.72 -24.13 22.09
C ASP A 73 1.21 -25.54 21.73
N GLU A 74 2.53 -25.67 21.56
CA GLU A 74 3.18 -26.98 21.57
C GLU A 74 3.07 -27.49 23.01
N ARG A 75 2.10 -28.37 23.24
CA ARG A 75 2.05 -29.28 24.39
C ARG A 75 2.35 -30.70 23.94
#